data_AF-A0A7S2Q3B1-F1
#
_entry.id   AF-A0A7S2Q3B1-F1
#
_cell.length_a   1.000
_cell.length_b   1.000
_cell.length_c   1.000
_cell.angle_alpha   90.00
_cell.angle_beta   90.00
_cell.angle_gamma   90.00
#
_symmetry.space_group_name_H-M   'P 1'
#
loop_
_entity.id
_entity.type
_entity.pdbx_description
1 polymer ?
#
loop_
_entity_poly.entity_id
_entity_poly.type
_entity_poly.pdbx_seq_one_letter_code
_entity_poly.pdbx_strand_id
1 'polypeptide(L)'
;RLAAALDRGQAYNPTSGDHYAERMETARSLIEEIISEAPPPPTSLAEIDGEWELVFSTVKHGIFRSSPFFLAVQEALGGRDQSDLFFKLHELQVMSWGISKVGRVAQYINSTEGKLYSEFDTSLLSLTTIPIIGFWKLLPTFGGCVVTASDVGLNGDRLDMEVQWTEAREVPGLPPLAGAILGQRVPVNSIWQALPWNEGRRPVCSVALRYLDEDMRIVADNDGELFVYTRPVDPRGLLR
;
A
#
# COMPACT_ATOMS: atom_id res chain seq x y z
N ARG A 1 -15.25 7.02 -13.10
CA ARG A 1 -16.28 7.81 -12.36
C ARG A 1 -16.43 7.33 -10.91
N LEU A 2 -16.72 6.04 -10.68
CA LEU A 2 -16.81 5.49 -9.32
C LEU A 2 -15.54 5.70 -8.50
N ALA A 3 -14.37 5.42 -9.09
CA ALA A 3 -13.09 5.67 -8.43
C ALA A 3 -12.94 7.11 -7.93
N ALA A 4 -13.29 8.12 -8.74
CA ALA A 4 -13.26 9.52 -8.32
C ALA A 4 -14.30 9.84 -7.23
N ALA A 5 -15.53 9.32 -7.37
CA ALA A 5 -16.61 9.55 -6.39
C ALA A 5 -16.34 8.91 -5.02
N LEU A 6 -15.47 7.89 -4.97
CA LEU A 6 -15.09 7.17 -3.76
C LEU A 6 -13.71 7.59 -3.22
N ASP A 7 -13.09 8.67 -3.76
CA ASP A 7 -11.70 9.05 -3.46
C ASP A 7 -10.75 7.84 -3.55
N ARG A 8 -10.76 7.18 -4.71
CA ARG A 8 -9.98 5.97 -5.04
C ARG A 8 -10.29 4.79 -4.11
N GLY A 9 -11.45 4.79 -3.47
CA GLY A 9 -11.91 3.78 -2.51
C GLY A 9 -11.83 4.23 -1.06
N GLN A 10 -11.07 5.28 -0.75
CA GLN A 10 -10.85 5.76 0.63
C GLN A 10 -12.13 6.24 1.33
N ALA A 11 -13.13 6.70 0.58
CA ALA A 11 -14.39 7.17 1.15
C ALA A 11 -15.24 6.01 1.73
N TYR A 12 -14.98 4.77 1.32
CA TYR A 12 -15.67 3.62 1.85
C TYR A 12 -14.94 3.07 3.09
N ASN A 13 -15.52 3.33 4.27
CA ASN A 13 -15.04 2.78 5.53
C ASN A 13 -16.22 2.15 6.30
N PRO A 14 -16.32 0.81 6.36
CA PRO A 14 -17.43 0.14 7.03
C PRO A 14 -17.42 0.30 8.56
N THR A 15 -16.33 0.82 9.15
CA THR A 15 -16.30 1.21 10.57
C THR A 15 -17.17 2.45 10.83
N SER A 16 -17.24 3.36 9.84
CA SER A 16 -17.97 4.63 9.96
C SER A 16 -19.37 4.58 9.34
N GLY A 17 -19.66 3.53 8.56
CA GLY A 17 -20.99 3.21 8.04
C GLY A 17 -20.98 2.67 6.61
N ASP A 18 -22.11 2.11 6.19
CA ASP A 18 -22.23 1.39 4.91
C ASP A 18 -22.70 2.26 3.73
N HIS A 19 -22.66 3.59 3.87
CA HIS A 19 -23.24 4.53 2.90
C HIS A 19 -22.69 4.36 1.46
N TYR A 20 -21.46 3.89 1.32
CA TYR A 20 -20.81 3.66 0.04
C TYR A 20 -20.73 2.18 -0.37
N ALA A 21 -21.32 1.25 0.40
CA ALA A 21 -21.20 -0.18 0.17
C ALA A 21 -21.71 -0.60 -1.22
N GLU A 22 -22.89 -0.14 -1.64
CA GLU A 22 -23.45 -0.46 -2.97
C GLU A 22 -22.57 0.05 -4.11
N ARG A 23 -22.01 1.26 -3.97
CA ARG A 23 -21.08 1.83 -4.96
C ARG A 23 -19.76 1.07 -5.01
N MET A 24 -19.27 0.61 -3.86
CA MET A 24 -18.08 -0.23 -3.77
C MET A 24 -18.31 -1.59 -4.44
N GLU A 25 -19.47 -2.20 -4.19
CA GLU A 25 -19.83 -3.48 -4.83
C GLU A 25 -19.95 -3.33 -6.34
N THR A 26 -20.63 -2.27 -6.81
CA THR A 26 -20.70 -1.97 -8.24
C THR A 26 -19.31 -1.76 -8.85
N ALA A 27 -18.41 -1.08 -8.14
CA ALA A 27 -17.03 -0.89 -8.61
C ALA A 27 -16.27 -2.22 -8.68
N ARG A 28 -16.41 -3.09 -7.68
CA ARG A 28 -15.82 -4.44 -7.68
C ARG A 28 -16.33 -5.26 -8.87
N SER A 29 -17.65 -5.34 -9.08
CA SER A 29 -18.21 -6.13 -10.18
C SER A 29 -17.70 -5.68 -11.56
N LEU A 30 -17.58 -4.37 -11.79
CA LEU A 30 -17.02 -3.83 -13.04
C LEU A 30 -15.54 -4.17 -13.21
N ILE A 31 -14.77 -4.19 -12.12
CA ILE A 31 -13.35 -4.61 -12.17
C ILE A 31 -13.25 -6.10 -12.48
N GLU A 32 -14.13 -6.91 -11.90
CA GLU A 32 -14.20 -8.36 -12.18
C GLU A 32 -14.59 -8.63 -13.64
N GLU A 33 -15.50 -7.86 -14.24
CA GLU A 33 -15.78 -7.92 -15.68
C GLU A 33 -14.52 -7.61 -16.51
N ILE A 34 -13.73 -6.59 -16.14
CA ILE A 34 -12.45 -6.29 -16.82
C ILE A 34 -11.46 -7.45 -16.69
N ILE A 35 -11.34 -8.03 -15.49
CA ILE A 35 -10.47 -9.19 -15.24
C ILE A 35 -10.92 -10.40 -16.05
N SER A 36 -12.22 -10.58 -16.29
CA SER A 36 -12.74 -11.70 -17.09
C SER A 36 -12.30 -11.65 -18.55
N GLU A 37 -11.95 -10.47 -19.05
CA GLU A 37 -11.42 -10.22 -20.40
C GLU A 37 -9.89 -10.04 -20.39
N ALA A 38 -9.21 -10.46 -19.32
CA ALA A 38 -7.78 -10.24 -19.17
C ALA A 38 -6.96 -10.97 -20.26
N PRO A 39 -5.92 -10.30 -20.81
CA PRO A 39 -4.94 -10.97 -21.65
C PRO A 39 -4.14 -12.00 -20.82
N PRO A 40 -3.32 -12.85 -21.47
CA PRO A 40 -2.41 -13.75 -20.77
C PRO A 40 -1.53 -12.99 -19.77
N PRO A 41 -1.21 -13.60 -18.61
CA PRO A 41 -0.34 -12.96 -17.63
C PRO A 41 1.05 -12.70 -18.22
N PRO A 42 1.75 -11.65 -17.76
CA PRO A 42 3.11 -11.39 -18.20
C PRO A 42 4.02 -12.56 -17.87
N THR A 43 5.05 -12.72 -18.67
CA THR A 43 6.04 -13.79 -18.52
C THR A 43 7.31 -13.32 -17.83
N SER A 44 7.48 -12.01 -17.66
CA SER A 44 8.65 -11.40 -17.04
C SER A 44 8.34 -10.10 -16.31
N LEU A 45 9.17 -9.74 -15.32
CA LEU A 45 9.08 -8.44 -14.65
C LEU A 45 9.27 -7.25 -15.59
N ALA A 46 9.96 -7.43 -16.71
CA ALA A 46 10.22 -6.37 -17.69
C ALA A 46 8.92 -5.86 -18.35
N GLU A 47 7.89 -6.70 -18.45
CA GLU A 47 6.59 -6.34 -19.03
C GLU A 47 5.77 -5.41 -18.11
N ILE A 48 6.11 -5.38 -16.81
CA ILE A 48 5.45 -4.52 -15.81
C ILE A 48 6.38 -3.43 -15.27
N ASP A 49 7.54 -3.23 -15.89
CA ASP A 49 8.56 -2.30 -15.45
C ASP A 49 8.06 -0.85 -15.46
N GLY A 50 8.62 -0.01 -14.58
CA GLY A 50 8.33 1.41 -14.50
C GLY A 50 7.30 1.79 -13.44
N GLU A 51 6.77 3.01 -13.57
CA GLU A 51 5.90 3.64 -12.57
C GLU A 51 4.42 3.29 -12.80
N TRP A 52 3.70 3.11 -11.68
CA TRP A 52 2.30 2.73 -11.60
C TRP A 52 1.64 3.52 -10.46
N GLU A 53 0.56 4.23 -10.74
CA GLU A 53 -0.18 5.01 -9.75
C GLU A 53 -1.50 4.31 -9.41
N LEU A 54 -1.80 4.18 -8.11
CA LEU A 54 -3.02 3.56 -7.64
C LEU A 54 -4.21 4.51 -7.82
N VAL A 55 -5.13 4.14 -8.70
CA VAL A 55 -6.33 4.92 -9.02
C VAL A 55 -7.58 4.39 -8.33
N PHE A 56 -7.56 3.16 -7.83
CA PHE A 56 -8.68 2.60 -7.08
C PHE A 56 -8.26 1.40 -6.22
N SER A 57 -8.89 1.25 -5.05
CA SER A 57 -8.80 0.04 -4.24
C SER A 57 -10.18 -0.32 -3.67
N THR A 58 -10.44 -1.62 -3.55
CA THR A 58 -11.66 -2.16 -2.91
C THR A 58 -11.49 -2.40 -1.41
N VAL A 59 -10.27 -2.20 -0.88
CA VAL A 59 -9.94 -2.38 0.52
C VAL A 59 -10.81 -1.51 1.43
N LYS A 60 -11.37 -2.16 2.47
CA LYS A 60 -12.24 -1.54 3.49
C LYS A 60 -11.50 -0.60 4.45
N HIS A 61 -10.23 -0.86 4.72
CA HIS A 61 -9.44 -0.19 5.75
C HIS A 61 -8.11 0.30 5.18
N GLY A 62 -8.08 1.55 4.74
CA GLY A 62 -6.86 2.23 4.35
C GLY A 62 -6.26 1.80 3.01
N ILE A 63 -6.20 2.74 2.07
CA ILE A 63 -5.56 2.56 0.76
C ILE A 63 -4.07 2.19 0.85
N PHE A 64 -3.42 2.46 2.00
CA PHE A 64 -2.03 2.08 2.28
C PHE A 64 -1.79 0.57 2.29
N ARG A 65 -2.84 -0.28 2.39
CA ARG A 65 -2.69 -1.74 2.25
C ARG A 65 -2.12 -2.18 0.89
N SER A 66 -2.06 -1.28 -0.09
CA SER A 66 -1.37 -1.52 -1.36
C SER A 66 0.16 -1.56 -1.23
N SER A 67 0.74 -1.17 -0.08
CA SER A 67 2.18 -1.22 0.14
C SER A 67 2.64 -2.61 0.60
N PRO A 68 3.77 -3.14 0.08
CA PRO A 68 4.33 -4.42 0.50
C PRO A 68 4.56 -4.54 2.01
N PHE A 69 4.84 -3.43 2.70
CA PHE A 69 4.98 -3.44 4.16
C PHE A 69 3.71 -3.92 4.85
N PHE A 70 2.56 -3.34 4.48
CA PHE A 70 1.27 -3.68 5.09
C PHE A 70 0.79 -5.06 4.65
N LEU A 71 1.04 -5.44 3.40
CA LEU A 71 0.77 -6.81 2.93
C LEU A 71 1.59 -7.84 3.72
N ALA A 72 2.87 -7.57 4.02
CA ALA A 72 3.69 -8.48 4.83
C ALA A 72 3.20 -8.57 6.29
N VAL A 73 2.65 -7.49 6.85
CA VAL A 73 1.99 -7.53 8.18
C VAL A 73 0.79 -8.47 8.15
N GLN A 74 -0.06 -8.36 7.14
CA GLN A 74 -1.22 -9.24 6.98
C GLN A 74 -0.84 -10.71 6.90
N GLU A 75 0.16 -11.05 6.08
CA GLU A 75 0.67 -12.41 5.96
C GLU A 75 1.22 -12.94 7.29
N ALA A 76 2.00 -12.12 8.01
CA ALA A 76 2.58 -12.51 9.29
C ALA A 76 1.53 -12.72 10.40
N LEU A 77 0.42 -11.97 10.34
CA LEU A 77 -0.72 -12.10 11.25
C LEU A 77 -1.69 -13.23 10.86
N GLY A 78 -1.42 -13.99 9.79
CA GLY A 78 -2.24 -15.14 9.42
C GLY A 78 -3.55 -14.80 8.69
N GLY A 79 -3.58 -13.69 7.95
CA GLY A 79 -4.67 -13.36 7.02
C GLY A 79 -5.76 -12.43 7.59
N ARG A 80 -6.90 -12.36 6.87
CA ARG A 80 -8.00 -11.39 7.05
C ARG A 80 -8.43 -11.17 8.50
N ASP A 81 -8.84 -12.22 9.22
CA ASP A 81 -9.55 -12.06 10.50
C ASP A 81 -8.68 -11.44 11.61
N GLN A 82 -7.39 -11.74 11.62
CA GLN A 82 -6.45 -11.22 12.63
C GLN A 82 -5.84 -9.88 12.21
N SER A 83 -5.60 -9.70 10.91
CA SER A 83 -5.06 -8.46 10.36
C SER A 83 -6.10 -7.33 10.31
N ASP A 84 -7.39 -7.64 10.18
CA ASP A 84 -8.49 -6.67 10.20
C ASP A 84 -8.47 -5.80 11.45
N LEU A 85 -8.20 -6.38 12.63
CA LEU A 85 -8.10 -5.61 13.86
C LEU A 85 -6.89 -4.67 13.83
N PHE A 86 -5.73 -5.14 13.36
CA PHE A 86 -4.55 -4.31 13.18
C PHE A 86 -4.83 -3.15 12.22
N PHE A 87 -5.46 -3.41 11.07
CA PHE A 87 -5.75 -2.37 10.08
C PHE A 87 -6.82 -1.40 10.55
N LYS A 88 -7.83 -1.85 11.29
CA LYS A 88 -8.80 -0.95 11.94
C LYS A 88 -8.13 -0.04 12.97
N LEU A 89 -7.27 -0.58 13.82
CA LEU A 89 -6.53 0.21 14.81
C LEU A 89 -5.55 1.18 14.15
N HIS A 90 -4.81 0.71 13.15
CA HIS A 90 -3.91 1.53 12.36
C HIS A 90 -4.68 2.64 11.63
N GLU A 91 -5.79 2.34 10.98
CA GLU A 91 -6.66 3.33 10.32
C GLU A 91 -7.18 4.37 11.31
N LEU A 92 -7.71 3.97 12.48
CA LEU A 92 -8.13 4.92 13.51
C LEU A 92 -6.99 5.86 13.94
N GLN A 93 -5.77 5.35 13.93
CA GLN A 93 -4.58 6.13 14.27
C GLN A 93 -4.17 7.03 13.10
N VAL A 94 -3.88 6.50 11.92
CA VAL A 94 -3.34 7.24 10.76
C VAL A 94 -4.37 8.08 10.01
N MET A 95 -5.66 7.76 10.10
CA MET A 95 -6.73 8.59 9.54
C MET A 95 -7.34 9.54 10.57
N SER A 96 -6.76 9.62 11.78
CA SER A 96 -7.14 10.46 12.94
C SER A 96 -8.34 11.36 12.68
N TRP A 97 -9.53 10.81 12.93
CA TRP A 97 -10.80 11.55 12.95
C TRP A 97 -11.10 12.35 11.67
N GLY A 98 -10.67 11.86 10.50
CA GLY A 98 -10.96 12.45 9.19
C GLY A 98 -10.10 13.67 8.81
N ILE A 99 -9.08 13.99 9.60
CA ILE A 99 -8.22 15.17 9.36
C ILE A 99 -6.92 14.76 8.66
N SER A 100 -6.48 13.51 8.86
CA SER A 100 -5.32 12.97 8.16
C SER A 100 -5.72 12.46 6.78
N LYS A 101 -4.84 12.62 5.78
CA LYS A 101 -5.14 12.28 4.38
C LYS A 101 -4.00 11.48 3.77
N VAL A 102 -4.34 10.40 3.08
CA VAL A 102 -3.43 9.74 2.15
C VAL A 102 -3.60 10.37 0.77
N GLY A 103 -2.50 10.95 0.28
CA GLY A 103 -2.42 11.59 -1.01
C GLY A 103 -2.16 10.56 -2.11
N ARG A 104 -1.19 10.87 -2.98
CA ARG A 104 -0.74 9.97 -4.04
C ARG A 104 -0.27 8.64 -3.47
N VAL A 105 -0.58 7.55 -4.16
CA VAL A 105 -0.04 6.21 -3.86
C VAL A 105 0.49 5.64 -5.17
N ALA A 106 1.76 5.28 -5.20
CA ALA A 106 2.41 4.80 -6.42
C ALA A 106 3.38 3.65 -6.13
N GLN A 107 3.71 2.90 -7.18
CA GLN A 107 4.71 1.87 -7.18
C GLN A 107 5.64 2.07 -8.37
N TYR A 108 6.93 1.86 -8.17
CA TYR A 108 7.92 1.80 -9.23
C TYR A 108 8.57 0.42 -9.20
N ILE A 109 8.42 -0.32 -10.30
CA ILE A 109 9.08 -1.61 -10.50
C ILE A 109 10.34 -1.37 -11.33
N ASN A 110 11.45 -1.95 -10.87
CA ASN A 110 12.70 -2.03 -11.61
C ASN A 110 13.06 -3.50 -11.82
N SER A 111 12.81 -3.99 -13.04
CA SER A 111 13.05 -5.38 -13.43
C SER A 111 14.54 -5.74 -13.46
N THR A 112 15.42 -4.75 -13.68
CA THR A 112 16.87 -4.97 -13.73
C THR A 112 17.46 -5.14 -12.32
N GLU A 113 16.98 -4.34 -11.37
CA GLU A 113 17.38 -4.45 -9.96
C GLU A 113 16.63 -5.55 -9.20
N GLY A 114 15.50 -6.02 -9.73
CA GLY A 114 14.60 -6.92 -9.00
C GLY A 114 13.95 -6.23 -7.80
N LYS A 115 13.63 -4.93 -7.94
CA LYS A 115 13.12 -4.10 -6.84
C LYS A 115 11.75 -3.53 -7.15
N LEU A 116 10.89 -3.49 -6.12
CA LEU A 116 9.66 -2.71 -6.12
C LEU A 116 9.75 -1.66 -5.01
N TYR A 117 9.52 -0.41 -5.39
CA TYR A 117 9.42 0.72 -4.48
C TYR A 117 7.97 1.14 -4.42
N SER A 118 7.34 1.07 -3.24
CA SER A 118 5.99 1.57 -3.01
C SER A 118 6.08 2.87 -2.26
N GLU A 119 5.39 3.90 -2.75
CA GLU A 119 5.34 5.20 -2.11
C GLU A 119 3.91 5.64 -1.84
N PHE A 120 3.72 6.37 -0.74
CA PHE A 120 2.49 7.10 -0.52
C PHE A 120 2.76 8.43 0.18
N ASP A 121 2.11 9.47 -0.33
CA ASP A 121 2.06 10.77 0.33
C ASP A 121 1.06 10.69 1.48
N THR A 122 1.40 11.27 2.62
CA THR A 122 0.45 11.40 3.72
C THR A 122 0.63 12.69 4.49
N SER A 123 -0.49 13.20 4.99
CA SER A 123 -0.54 14.27 5.99
C SER A 123 -1.27 13.72 7.21
N LEU A 124 -0.53 13.40 8.27
CA LEU A 124 -1.04 12.90 9.56
C LEU A 124 -1.02 14.02 10.61
N LEU A 125 -2.08 14.12 11.39
CA LEU A 125 -2.11 14.95 12.60
C LEU A 125 -1.20 14.38 13.69
N SER A 126 -0.61 15.22 14.54
CA SER A 126 0.29 14.79 15.63
C SER A 126 -0.33 13.90 16.73
N LEU A 127 -1.62 13.57 16.65
CA LEU A 127 -2.31 12.71 17.63
C LEU A 127 -2.28 11.20 17.29
N THR A 128 -1.70 10.80 16.15
CA THR A 128 -1.62 9.39 15.74
C THR A 128 -0.61 8.63 16.60
N THR A 129 -1.02 7.59 17.32
CA THR A 129 -0.12 6.68 18.09
C THR A 129 0.13 5.41 17.26
N ILE A 130 1.30 4.75 17.32
CA ILE A 130 1.55 3.45 16.64
C ILE A 130 1.78 2.38 17.72
N PRO A 131 1.02 1.27 17.77
CA PRO A 131 1.09 0.30 18.84
C PRO A 131 2.03 -0.83 18.40
N ILE A 132 3.33 -0.56 18.36
CA ILE A 132 4.35 -1.62 18.26
C ILE A 132 5.29 -1.56 19.48
N ILE A 133 5.46 -0.39 20.12
CA ILE A 133 6.27 -0.20 21.33
C ILE A 133 5.54 0.72 22.32
N GLY A 134 4.50 0.19 22.98
CA GLY A 134 3.82 0.87 24.09
C GLY A 134 2.98 2.11 23.74
N PHE A 135 2.24 2.63 24.73
CA PHE A 135 1.33 3.77 24.65
C PHE A 135 2.04 5.15 24.58
N TRP A 136 3.21 5.23 23.93
CA TRP A 136 3.97 6.47 23.81
C TRP A 136 3.76 7.10 22.43
N LYS A 137 3.37 8.39 22.42
CA LYS A 137 3.21 9.22 21.22
C LYS A 137 4.58 9.37 20.53
N LEU A 138 4.75 8.84 19.32
CA LEU A 138 6.08 8.79 18.71
C LEU A 138 6.26 9.55 17.39
N LEU A 139 5.22 10.13 16.80
CA LEU A 139 5.41 10.97 15.60
C LEU A 139 4.65 12.30 15.75
N PRO A 140 5.34 13.46 15.80
CA PRO A 140 4.68 14.76 15.59
C PRO A 140 4.07 14.82 14.18
N THR A 141 3.25 15.83 13.89
CA THR A 141 2.56 16.03 12.61
C THR A 141 3.44 15.60 11.43
N PHE A 142 2.97 14.64 10.65
CA PHE A 142 3.72 14.01 9.57
C PHE A 142 3.15 14.56 8.27
N GLY A 143 3.90 15.34 7.51
CA GLY A 143 3.59 15.58 6.11
C GLY A 143 4.79 15.13 5.29
N GLY A 144 4.57 14.23 4.34
CA GLY A 144 5.67 13.70 3.55
C GLY A 144 5.29 12.47 2.76
N CYS A 145 6.30 11.80 2.24
CA CYS A 145 6.18 10.57 1.49
C CYS A 145 6.85 9.43 2.27
N VAL A 146 6.14 8.32 2.42
CA VAL A 146 6.71 7.07 2.94
C VAL A 146 7.07 6.20 1.74
N VAL A 147 8.32 5.78 1.65
CA VAL A 147 8.82 4.88 0.62
C VAL A 147 9.20 3.55 1.25
N THR A 148 8.60 2.46 0.79
CA THR A 148 8.95 1.09 1.14
C THR A 148 9.62 0.41 -0.04
N ALA A 149 10.85 -0.07 0.12
CA ALA A 149 11.55 -0.84 -0.88
C ALA A 149 11.51 -2.34 -0.56
N SER A 150 11.22 -3.14 -1.58
CA SER A 150 11.14 -4.59 -1.50
C SER A 150 11.91 -5.24 -2.64
N ASP A 151 12.49 -6.41 -2.40
CA ASP A 151 12.82 -7.34 -3.48
C ASP A 151 11.53 -7.84 -4.11
N VAL A 152 11.49 -7.99 -5.43
CA VAL A 152 10.31 -8.48 -6.15
C VAL A 152 10.70 -9.53 -7.19
N GLY A 153 9.91 -10.60 -7.26
CA GLY A 153 10.00 -11.64 -8.27
C GLY A 153 8.63 -11.93 -8.87
N LEU A 154 8.60 -12.27 -10.16
CA LEU A 154 7.40 -12.79 -10.82
C LEU A 154 7.41 -14.32 -10.78
N ASN A 155 6.36 -14.91 -10.23
CA ASN A 155 6.17 -16.35 -10.09
C ASN A 155 4.80 -16.73 -10.63
N GLY A 156 4.74 -17.15 -11.89
CA GLY A 156 3.48 -17.36 -12.59
C GLY A 156 2.69 -16.05 -12.69
N ASP A 157 1.47 -16.04 -12.16
CA ASP A 157 0.60 -14.86 -12.09
C ASP A 157 0.81 -14.03 -10.82
N ARG A 158 1.87 -14.26 -10.05
CA ARG A 158 2.07 -13.61 -8.74
C ARG A 158 3.34 -12.79 -8.66
N LEU A 159 3.25 -11.63 -8.00
CA LEU A 159 4.38 -10.83 -7.59
C LEU A 159 4.72 -11.15 -6.14
N ASP A 160 5.79 -11.92 -5.96
CA ASP A 160 6.32 -12.26 -4.64
C ASP A 160 7.30 -11.17 -4.21
N MET A 161 7.13 -10.66 -3.00
CA MET A 161 7.87 -9.51 -2.49
C MET A 161 8.46 -9.79 -1.11
N GLU A 162 9.67 -9.32 -0.88
CA GLU A 162 10.33 -9.32 0.44
C GLU A 162 10.71 -7.89 0.83
N VAL A 163 10.13 -7.39 1.91
CA VAL A 163 10.34 -6.01 2.36
C VAL A 163 11.76 -5.85 2.90
N GLN A 164 12.47 -4.84 2.42
CA GLN A 164 13.86 -4.57 2.83
C GLN A 164 13.93 -3.40 3.83
N TRP A 165 13.47 -2.23 3.42
CA TRP A 165 13.54 -1.02 4.23
C TRP A 165 12.38 -0.08 3.97
N THR A 166 12.17 0.87 4.88
CA THR A 166 11.23 1.98 4.72
C THR A 166 11.90 3.29 5.11
N GLU A 167 11.56 4.36 4.41
CA GLU A 167 12.14 5.69 4.57
C GLU A 167 11.02 6.73 4.50
N ALA A 168 11.07 7.73 5.38
CA ALA A 168 10.21 8.92 5.28
C ALA A 168 10.97 10.06 4.63
N ARG A 169 10.34 10.75 3.67
CA ARG A 169 10.90 11.85 2.89
C ARG A 169 10.01 13.08 2.95
N GLU A 170 10.63 14.25 2.85
CA GLU A 170 9.88 15.49 2.69
C GLU A 170 9.30 15.57 1.27
N VAL A 171 8.13 16.17 1.18
CA VAL A 171 7.49 16.51 -0.10
C VAL A 171 7.25 18.01 -0.10
N PRO A 172 7.75 18.76 -1.09
CA PRO A 172 7.49 20.19 -1.19
C PRO A 172 5.99 20.49 -1.12
N GLY A 173 5.61 21.39 -0.21
CA GLY A 173 4.20 21.78 -0.01
C GLY A 173 3.43 20.95 1.01
N LEU A 174 4.00 19.87 1.57
CA LEU A 174 3.46 19.20 2.76
C LEU A 174 4.13 19.73 4.04
N PRO A 175 3.43 19.72 5.20
CA PRO A 175 4.03 20.12 6.47
C PRO A 175 5.27 19.25 6.78
N PRO A 176 6.42 19.83 7.16
CA PRO A 176 7.64 19.05 7.33
C PRO A 176 7.51 18.03 8.47
N LEU A 177 8.17 16.89 8.29
CA LEU A 177 8.35 15.91 9.34
C LEU A 177 9.20 16.52 10.46
N ALA A 178 8.68 16.57 11.68
CA ALA A 178 9.52 16.90 12.83
C ALA A 178 10.18 15.62 13.39
N GLY A 179 11.51 15.54 13.38
CA GLY A 179 12.24 14.51 14.14
C GLY A 179 13.44 13.87 13.45
N ALA A 180 14.19 13.07 14.21
CA ALA A 180 15.48 12.49 13.83
C ALA A 180 15.42 11.34 12.81
N ILE A 181 14.24 10.97 12.30
CA ILE A 181 14.02 9.79 11.43
C ILE A 181 13.86 10.18 9.95
N LEU A 182 13.74 11.48 9.66
CA LEU A 182 13.62 11.98 8.29
C LEU A 182 14.88 11.65 7.47
N GLY A 183 14.68 11.05 6.29
CA GLY A 183 15.79 10.62 5.41
C GLY A 183 16.58 9.41 5.93
N GLN A 184 16.20 8.81 7.07
CA GLN A 184 16.82 7.59 7.55
C GLN A 184 16.08 6.37 7.02
N ARG A 185 16.84 5.44 6.42
CA ARG A 185 16.32 4.13 6.02
C ARG A 185 16.21 3.23 7.25
N VAL A 186 14.99 2.91 7.64
CA VAL A 186 14.70 1.95 8.68
C VAL A 186 14.81 0.54 8.08
N PRO A 187 15.73 -0.32 8.56
CA PRO A 187 15.96 -1.66 8.02
C PRO A 187 14.87 -2.63 8.51
N VAL A 188 13.68 -2.52 7.90
CA VAL A 188 12.49 -3.31 8.26
C VAL A 188 12.80 -4.80 8.30
N ASN A 189 13.49 -5.33 7.29
CA ASN A 189 13.82 -6.76 7.21
C ASN A 189 14.56 -7.29 8.45
N SER A 190 15.57 -6.54 8.91
CA SER A 190 16.38 -6.91 10.07
C SER A 190 15.60 -6.75 11.37
N ILE A 191 14.88 -5.63 11.53
CA ILE A 191 14.06 -5.38 12.73
C ILE A 191 12.98 -6.45 12.86
N TRP A 192 12.30 -6.77 11.77
CA TRP A 192 11.21 -7.73 11.69
C TRP A 192 11.64 -9.13 12.12
N GLN A 193 12.79 -9.61 11.64
CA GLN A 193 13.34 -10.91 12.03
C GLN A 193 13.82 -10.93 13.49
N ALA A 194 14.20 -9.79 14.06
CA ALA A 194 14.62 -9.68 15.45
C ALA A 194 13.44 -9.62 16.44
N LEU A 195 12.20 -9.44 15.97
CA LEU A 195 11.03 -9.37 16.85
C LEU A 195 10.82 -10.73 17.56
N PRO A 196 10.71 -10.75 18.90
CA PRO A 196 10.63 -11.99 19.69
C PRO A 196 9.49 -12.93 19.30
N TRP A 197 8.38 -12.37 18.79
CA TRP A 197 7.17 -13.11 18.42
C TRP A 197 7.12 -13.51 16.94
N ASN A 198 8.13 -13.14 16.14
CA ASN A 198 8.13 -13.38 14.71
C ASN A 198 9.07 -14.54 14.29
N GLU A 199 9.75 -15.18 15.24
CA GLU A 199 10.53 -16.41 15.05
C GLU A 199 11.56 -16.33 13.90
N GLY A 200 12.12 -15.15 13.64
CA GLY A 200 13.07 -14.96 12.54
C GLY A 200 12.46 -15.05 11.14
N ARG A 201 11.13 -15.04 11.00
CA ARG A 201 10.47 -15.05 9.68
C ARG A 201 10.74 -13.75 8.94
N ARG A 202 10.97 -13.84 7.63
CA ARG A 202 11.16 -12.68 6.75
C ARG A 202 9.83 -11.98 6.47
N PRO A 203 9.81 -10.65 6.30
CA PRO A 203 8.60 -9.91 5.92
C PRO A 203 8.28 -10.12 4.43
N VAL A 204 7.67 -11.26 4.12
CA VAL A 204 7.27 -11.63 2.77
C VAL A 204 5.80 -11.37 2.53
N CYS A 205 5.45 -11.00 1.30
CA CYS A 205 4.07 -10.90 0.85
C CYS A 205 3.97 -11.23 -0.64
N SER A 206 2.75 -11.42 -1.12
CA SER A 206 2.52 -11.74 -2.52
C SER A 206 1.17 -11.19 -2.97
N VAL A 207 1.12 -10.66 -4.20
CA VAL A 207 -0.13 -10.25 -4.85
C VAL A 207 -0.28 -10.97 -6.18
N ALA A 208 -1.51 -11.31 -6.53
CA ALA A 208 -1.80 -11.94 -7.80
C ALA A 208 -2.12 -10.87 -8.86
N LEU A 209 -1.43 -10.91 -9.98
CA LEU A 209 -1.67 -10.08 -11.13
C LEU A 209 -2.87 -10.63 -11.90
N ARG A 210 -3.95 -9.84 -11.94
CA ARG A 210 -5.24 -10.22 -12.52
C ARG A 210 -5.49 -9.62 -13.89
N TYR A 211 -4.84 -8.50 -14.18
CA TYR A 211 -4.95 -7.83 -15.47
C TYR A 211 -3.69 -6.99 -15.71
N LEU A 212 -3.23 -6.96 -16.95
CA LEU A 212 -2.15 -6.08 -17.40
C LEU A 212 -2.38 -5.71 -18.86
N ASP A 213 -2.35 -4.42 -19.16
CA ASP A 213 -2.12 -3.90 -20.50
C ASP A 213 -1.03 -2.79 -20.46
N GLU A 214 -0.93 -1.98 -21.52
CA GLU A 214 0.05 -0.89 -21.61
C GLU A 214 -0.12 0.18 -20.51
N ASP A 215 -1.37 0.47 -20.13
CA ASP A 215 -1.75 1.63 -19.33
C ASP A 215 -2.35 1.27 -17.96
N MET A 216 -2.79 0.03 -17.76
CA MET A 216 -3.55 -0.44 -16.60
C MET A 216 -3.02 -1.76 -16.08
N ARG A 217 -2.97 -1.87 -14.75
CA ARG A 217 -2.57 -3.06 -14.03
C ARG A 217 -3.48 -3.30 -12.84
N ILE A 218 -4.03 -4.50 -12.72
CA ILE A 218 -4.92 -4.87 -11.61
C ILE A 218 -4.30 -6.04 -10.85
N VAL A 219 -4.15 -5.87 -9.54
CA VAL A 219 -3.65 -6.93 -8.65
C VAL A 219 -4.66 -7.22 -7.55
N ALA A 220 -4.63 -8.44 -7.04
CA ALA A 220 -5.41 -8.89 -5.89
C ALA A 220 -4.48 -9.30 -4.74
N ASP A 221 -4.79 -8.90 -3.51
CA ASP A 221 -4.16 -9.48 -2.33
C ASP A 221 -4.71 -10.89 -2.03
N ASN A 222 -4.20 -11.51 -0.97
CA ASN A 222 -4.63 -12.83 -0.52
C ASN A 222 -6.04 -12.86 0.10
N ASP A 223 -6.61 -11.71 0.45
CA ASP A 223 -8.01 -11.60 0.91
C ASP A 223 -8.98 -11.41 -0.27
N GLY A 224 -8.46 -11.27 -1.50
CA GLY A 224 -9.23 -11.00 -2.71
C GLY A 224 -9.57 -9.52 -2.91
N GLU A 225 -8.99 -8.62 -2.12
CA GLU A 225 -9.17 -7.18 -2.33
C GLU A 225 -8.32 -6.73 -3.54
N LEU A 226 -8.95 -5.94 -4.39
CA LEU A 226 -8.44 -5.49 -5.68
C LEU A 226 -7.80 -4.11 -5.58
N PHE A 227 -6.68 -3.94 -6.27
CA PHE A 227 -5.95 -2.69 -6.44
C PHE A 227 -5.76 -2.42 -7.94
N VAL A 228 -6.27 -1.28 -8.40
CA VAL A 228 -6.22 -0.85 -9.80
C VAL A 228 -5.18 0.26 -9.92
N TYR A 229 -4.17 0.02 -10.74
CA TYR A 229 -3.12 0.96 -11.05
C TYR A 229 -3.21 1.38 -12.51
N THR A 230 -2.76 2.59 -12.81
CA THR A 230 -2.50 3.04 -14.17
C THR A 230 -1.09 3.59 -14.30
N ARG A 231 -0.59 3.71 -15.53
CA ARG A 231 0.59 4.55 -15.79
C ARG A 231 0.30 5.99 -15.31
N PRO A 232 1.25 6.65 -14.62
CA PRO A 232 1.02 7.99 -14.11
C PRO A 232 0.97 9.00 -15.26
N VAL A 233 0.05 9.96 -15.15
CA VAL A 233 -0.04 11.09 -16.10
C VAL A 233 1.12 12.07 -15.90
N ASP A 234 1.58 12.22 -14.66
CA ASP A 234 2.74 13.03 -14.27
C ASP A 234 3.72 12.16 -13.44
N PRO A 235 4.63 11.43 -14.11
CA PRO A 235 5.59 10.55 -13.44
C PRO A 235 6.53 11.38 -12.56
N ARG A 236 6.63 11.02 -11.27
CA ARG A 236 7.61 11.66 -10.37
C ARG A 236 8.99 11.02 -10.47
N GLY A 237 9.06 9.81 -11.05
CA GLY A 237 10.19 8.91 -10.88
C GLY A 237 10.31 8.48 -9.41
N LEU A 238 11.29 7.62 -9.12
CA LEU A 238 11.71 7.46 -7.73
C LEU A 238 12.15 8.83 -7.22
N LEU A 239 11.46 9.38 -6.22
CA LEU A 239 11.92 10.57 -5.49
C LEU A 239 13.41 10.36 -5.18
N ARG A 240 14.30 11.11 -5.84
CA ARG A 240 15.75 10.98 -5.65
C ARG A 240 16.20 11.82 -4.46
#